data_AF-A0A8B7Y8C0-F1
#
_entry.id   AF-A0A8B7Y8C0-F1
#
_cell.length_a   1.000
_cell.length_b   1.000
_cell.length_c   1.000
_cell.angle_alpha   90.00
_cell.angle_beta   90.00
_cell.angle_gamma   90.00
#
_symmetry.space_group_name_H-M   'P 1'
#
loop_
_entity.id
_entity.type
_entity.pdbx_description
1 polymer ?
#
loop_
_entity_poly.entity_id
_entity_poly.type
_entity_poly.pdbx_seq_one_letter_code
_entity_poly.pdbx_strand_id
1 'polypeptide(L)'
;MMRLAVLPVFGFVVLMIAEPCMLTSVNASAGPVPYNCMHCICIVESNCKMPNPVCHMDVGSLSCGPYQIKKAYWNDARLKGGSLMGDWKKCTATFTCSEDAVQGYMERYAIYSRLGHNPTCEDFARIHNGGPNGFKNPATIPYWDKVKNCLERK
;
A
#
# COMPACT_ATOMS: atom_id res chain seq x y z
N MET A 1 15.23 70.81 45.81
CA MET A 1 15.27 69.32 45.82
C MET A 1 13.82 68.88 45.67
N MET A 2 13.35 68.37 44.54
CA MET A 2 13.67 67.08 43.94
C MET A 2 13.16 67.12 42.48
N ARG A 3 14.04 66.86 41.50
CA ARG A 3 13.63 66.65 40.10
C ARG A 3 13.19 65.19 39.98
N LEU A 4 11.91 64.95 39.72
CA LEU A 4 11.38 63.64 39.32
C LEU A 4 11.24 63.62 37.80
N ALA A 5 12.04 62.77 37.16
CA ALA A 5 11.94 62.44 35.75
C ALA A 5 10.89 61.34 35.56
N VAL A 6 10.06 61.48 34.53
CA VAL A 6 9.17 60.41 34.05
C VAL A 6 9.55 60.14 32.59
N LEU A 7 10.14 58.98 32.34
CA LEU A 7 10.47 58.48 31.00
C LEU A 7 9.23 57.78 30.41
N PRO A 8 8.88 58.00 29.13
CA PRO A 8 7.82 57.25 28.49
C PRO A 8 8.31 55.85 28.12
N VAL A 9 7.51 54.85 28.46
CA VAL A 9 7.71 53.44 28.13
C VAL A 9 7.42 53.26 26.63
N PHE A 10 8.45 52.97 25.83
CA PHE A 10 8.29 52.58 24.43
C PHE A 10 7.76 51.14 24.36
N GLY A 11 6.48 51.00 24.00
CA GLY A 11 5.89 49.71 23.66
C GLY A 11 6.41 49.21 22.32
N PHE A 12 7.20 48.13 22.34
CA PHE A 12 7.54 47.38 21.14
C PHE A 12 6.32 46.52 20.74
N VAL A 13 5.63 46.92 19.69
CA VAL A 13 4.64 46.06 19.01
C VAL A 13 5.42 45.01 18.21
N VAL A 14 5.53 43.79 18.74
CA VAL A 14 6.06 42.64 18.00
C VAL A 14 4.98 42.20 17.02
N LEU A 15 5.13 42.62 15.76
CA LEU A 15 4.30 42.16 14.66
C LEU A 15 4.63 40.68 14.38
N MET A 16 3.82 39.77 14.92
CA MET A 16 3.85 38.34 14.59
C MET A 16 3.42 38.17 13.13
N ILE A 17 4.36 38.26 12.19
CA ILE A 17 4.15 37.79 10.83
C ILE A 17 4.04 36.27 10.86
N ALA A 18 2.81 35.77 10.84
CA ALA A 18 2.54 34.36 10.64
C ALA A 18 2.99 34.01 9.21
N GLU A 19 4.09 33.27 9.08
CA GLU A 19 4.48 32.75 7.78
C GLU A 19 3.43 31.73 7.32
N PRO A 20 2.89 31.87 6.09
CA PRO A 20 1.97 30.89 5.55
C PRO A 20 2.73 29.58 5.36
N CYS A 21 2.43 28.61 6.22
CA CYS A 21 2.83 27.22 6.05
C CYS A 21 2.21 26.72 4.73
N MET A 22 3.00 26.75 3.65
CA MET A 22 2.67 26.13 2.38
C MET A 22 2.50 24.62 2.64
N LEU A 23 1.26 24.16 2.76
CA LEU A 23 0.91 22.75 2.74
C LEU A 23 1.28 22.22 1.36
N THR A 24 2.46 21.61 1.23
CA THR A 24 2.77 20.83 0.04
C THR A 24 1.90 19.58 0.09
N SER A 25 0.91 19.49 -0.79
CA SER A 25 0.14 18.27 -0.98
C SER A 25 1.08 17.19 -1.50
N VAL A 26 1.43 16.23 -0.63
CA VAL A 26 2.02 14.97 -1.07
C VAL A 26 0.96 14.23 -1.87
N ASN A 27 1.02 14.34 -3.19
CA ASN A 27 0.22 13.52 -4.09
C ASN A 27 0.80 12.10 -4.03
N ALA A 28 0.44 11.33 -3.01
CA ALA A 28 0.62 9.89 -3.03
C ALA A 28 -0.24 9.36 -4.18
N SER A 29 0.37 9.09 -5.33
CA SER A 29 -0.32 8.43 -6.44
C SER A 29 -0.84 7.10 -5.90
N ALA A 30 -2.18 6.94 -5.85
CA ALA A 30 -2.77 5.63 -5.66
C ALA A 30 -2.14 4.70 -6.71
N GLY A 31 -1.54 3.59 -6.27
CA GLY A 31 -0.88 2.64 -7.17
C GLY A 31 -1.87 2.02 -8.18
N PRO A 32 -1.39 1.15 -9.08
CA PRO A 32 -2.19 0.63 -10.19
C PRO A 32 -3.42 -0.18 -9.76
N VAL A 33 -3.45 -0.73 -8.54
CA VAL A 33 -4.56 -1.54 -8.04
C VAL A 33 -5.64 -0.66 -7.40
N PRO A 34 -6.87 -0.63 -7.92
CA PRO A 34 -7.97 0.12 -7.33
C PRO A 34 -8.38 -0.41 -5.95
N TYR A 35 -8.89 0.47 -5.09
CA TYR A 35 -9.27 0.15 -3.70
C TYR A 35 -10.17 -1.09 -3.58
N ASN A 36 -11.24 -1.18 -4.38
CA ASN A 36 -12.16 -2.31 -4.33
C ASN A 36 -11.49 -3.64 -4.73
N CYS A 37 -10.56 -3.60 -5.69
CA CYS A 37 -9.79 -4.77 -6.07
C CYS A 37 -8.85 -5.20 -4.94
N MET A 38 -8.10 -4.24 -4.39
CA MET A 38 -7.20 -4.45 -3.24
C MET A 38 -7.96 -5.03 -2.04
N HIS A 39 -9.12 -4.47 -1.71
CA HIS A 39 -9.97 -4.95 -0.62
C HIS A 39 -10.45 -6.38 -0.87
N CYS A 40 -10.91 -6.71 -2.08
CA CYS A 40 -11.39 -8.06 -2.36
C CYS A 40 -10.29 -9.12 -2.40
N ILE A 41 -9.08 -8.78 -2.85
CA ILE A 41 -7.89 -9.64 -2.70
C ILE A 41 -7.67 -9.91 -1.20
N CYS A 42 -7.65 -8.87 -0.37
CA CYS A 42 -7.49 -8.98 1.09
C CYS A 42 -8.57 -9.89 1.73
N ILE A 43 -9.84 -9.75 1.32
CA ILE A 43 -10.95 -10.59 1.78
C ILE A 43 -10.72 -12.06 1.41
N VAL A 44 -10.31 -12.35 0.17
CA VAL A 44 -10.07 -13.73 -0.28
C VAL A 44 -8.87 -14.35 0.43
N GLU A 45 -7.83 -13.58 0.71
CA GLU A 45 -6.60 -14.07 1.36
C GLU A 45 -6.75 -14.33 2.85
N SER A 46 -7.45 -13.46 3.59
CA SER A 46 -7.50 -13.56 5.05
C SER A 46 -8.80 -13.10 5.70
N ASN A 47 -9.88 -12.95 4.93
CA ASN A 47 -11.07 -12.17 5.33
C ASN A 47 -10.71 -10.73 5.70
N CYS A 48 -9.65 -10.21 5.08
CA CYS A 48 -9.04 -8.93 5.36
C CYS A 48 -8.75 -8.68 6.84
N LYS A 49 -8.27 -9.72 7.52
CA LYS A 49 -7.81 -9.68 8.90
C LYS A 49 -6.32 -9.97 8.97
N MET A 50 -5.63 -9.34 9.91
CA MET A 50 -4.25 -9.70 10.21
C MET A 50 -4.23 -11.11 10.84
N PRO A 51 -3.55 -12.09 10.23
CA PRO A 51 -3.43 -13.42 10.83
C PRO A 51 -2.65 -13.37 12.14
N ASN A 52 -2.95 -14.29 13.07
CA ASN A 52 -2.16 -14.52 14.28
C ASN A 52 -1.86 -16.02 14.40
N PRO A 53 -0.61 -16.48 14.21
CA PRO A 53 0.59 -15.69 13.90
C PRO A 53 0.53 -15.03 12.52
N VAL A 54 1.29 -13.93 12.32
CA VAL A 54 1.32 -13.16 11.06
C VAL A 54 1.67 -14.04 9.86
N CYS A 55 2.55 -15.02 10.05
CA CYS A 55 3.02 -15.93 9.02
C CYS A 55 2.62 -17.37 9.34
N HIS A 56 2.19 -18.11 8.33
CA HIS A 56 1.96 -19.55 8.44
C HIS A 56 2.47 -20.28 7.20
N MET A 57 2.67 -21.60 7.32
CA MET A 57 3.13 -22.43 6.21
C MET A 57 2.02 -22.62 5.18
N ASP A 58 2.33 -22.34 3.93
CA ASP A 58 1.46 -22.46 2.76
C ASP A 58 2.27 -22.99 1.56
N VAL A 59 1.97 -24.22 1.16
CA VAL A 59 2.57 -24.95 0.03
C VAL A 59 4.10 -24.77 -0.05
N GLY A 60 4.81 -25.31 0.95
CA GLY A 60 6.28 -25.36 0.96
C GLY A 60 7.00 -24.05 1.32
N SER A 61 6.29 -22.98 1.65
CA SER A 61 6.88 -21.71 2.07
C SER A 61 5.98 -20.98 3.08
N LEU A 62 6.50 -19.93 3.73
CA LEU A 62 5.67 -19.08 4.58
C LEU A 62 4.95 -18.02 3.75
N SER A 63 3.66 -17.84 4.02
CA SER A 63 2.83 -16.72 3.56
C SER A 63 2.47 -15.84 4.76
N CYS A 64 2.57 -14.52 4.61
CA CYS A 64 2.44 -13.59 5.73
C CYS A 64 1.44 -12.46 5.48
N GLY A 65 0.80 -12.02 6.56
CA GLY A 65 -0.03 -10.82 6.57
C GLY A 65 -1.41 -10.98 5.91
N PRO A 66 -2.16 -9.88 5.78
CA PRO A 66 -3.54 -9.91 5.30
C PRO A 66 -3.66 -10.25 3.81
N TYR A 67 -2.54 -10.24 3.07
CA TYR A 67 -2.47 -10.55 1.65
C TYR A 67 -1.69 -11.83 1.35
N GLN A 68 -1.29 -12.60 2.38
CA GLN A 68 -0.55 -13.85 2.23
C GLN A 68 0.72 -13.72 1.37
N ILE A 69 1.45 -12.63 1.55
CA ILE A 69 2.63 -12.29 0.74
C ILE A 69 3.80 -13.19 1.12
N LYS A 70 4.38 -13.87 0.12
CA LYS A 70 5.61 -14.67 0.26
C LYS A 70 6.87 -13.79 0.17
N LYS A 71 8.00 -14.27 0.69
CA LYS A 71 9.27 -13.51 0.67
C LYS A 71 9.73 -13.12 -0.74
N ALA A 72 9.58 -14.03 -1.72
CA ALA A 72 9.93 -13.76 -3.11
C ALA A 72 9.05 -12.66 -3.73
N TYR A 73 7.74 -12.68 -3.43
CA TYR A 73 6.80 -11.63 -3.81
C TYR A 73 7.27 -10.27 -3.28
N TRP A 74 7.56 -10.18 -1.98
CA TRP A 74 8.03 -8.94 -1.35
C TRP A 74 9.35 -8.44 -1.96
N ASN A 75 10.31 -9.33 -2.25
CA ASN A 75 11.56 -8.93 -2.90
C ASN A 75 11.32 -8.26 -4.26
N ASP A 76 10.42 -8.81 -5.07
CA ASP A 76 10.07 -8.26 -6.37
C ASP A 76 9.29 -6.94 -6.24
N ALA A 77 8.37 -6.87 -5.28
CA ALA A 77 7.58 -5.68 -5.01
C ALA A 77 8.46 -4.46 -4.71
N ARG A 78 9.55 -4.64 -3.95
CA ARG A 78 10.50 -3.55 -3.62
C ARG A 78 11.13 -2.87 -4.84
N LEU A 79 11.20 -3.55 -5.97
CA LEU A 79 11.77 -2.99 -7.20
C LEU A 79 10.91 -1.85 -7.77
N LYS A 80 9.68 -1.70 -7.31
CA LYS A 80 8.75 -0.62 -7.68
C LYS A 80 8.05 0.05 -6.49
N GLY A 81 7.86 -0.65 -5.38
CA GLY A 81 7.21 -0.18 -4.14
C GLY A 81 8.16 0.38 -3.07
N GLY A 82 9.43 0.61 -3.40
CA GLY A 82 10.40 1.21 -2.47
C GLY A 82 10.98 0.21 -1.44
N SER A 83 11.38 0.71 -0.27
CA SER A 83 12.12 -0.11 0.71
C SER A 83 11.25 -1.16 1.41
N LEU A 84 9.92 -0.96 1.46
CA LEU A 84 8.93 -1.83 2.11
C LEU A 84 9.40 -2.27 3.51
N MET A 85 9.74 -1.28 4.34
CA MET A 85 10.28 -1.43 5.70
C MET A 85 11.60 -2.20 5.82
N GLY A 86 12.25 -2.56 4.71
CA GLY A 86 13.52 -3.27 4.68
C GLY A 86 13.47 -4.73 5.19
N ASP A 87 12.32 -5.17 5.69
CA ASP A 87 12.09 -6.54 6.18
C ASP A 87 10.68 -7.00 5.80
N TRP A 88 10.63 -8.18 5.17
CA TRP A 88 9.38 -8.79 4.70
C TRP A 88 8.37 -9.01 5.83
N LYS A 89 8.78 -9.57 6.97
CA LYS A 89 7.86 -9.90 8.06
C LYS A 89 7.34 -8.63 8.73
N LYS A 90 8.20 -7.63 8.96
CA LYS A 90 7.79 -6.31 9.47
C LYS A 90 6.78 -5.64 8.55
N CYS A 91 7.02 -5.66 7.24
CA CYS A 91 6.11 -5.10 6.25
C CYS A 91 4.74 -5.79 6.29
N THR A 92 4.72 -7.12 6.19
CA THR A 92 3.48 -7.91 6.17
C THR A 92 2.70 -7.89 7.48
N ALA A 93 3.31 -7.43 8.58
CA ALA A 93 2.65 -7.23 9.87
C ALA A 93 1.83 -5.92 9.93
N THR A 94 1.77 -5.14 8.85
CA THR A 94 0.96 -3.91 8.75
C THR A 94 0.13 -3.91 7.47
N PHE A 95 -1.07 -3.34 7.51
CA PHE A 95 -1.91 -3.20 6.31
C PHE A 95 -1.25 -2.31 5.27
N THR A 96 -0.83 -1.11 5.67
CA THR A 96 -0.23 -0.12 4.76
C THR A 96 0.96 -0.68 3.98
N CYS A 97 1.95 -1.29 4.65
CA CYS A 97 3.10 -1.83 3.92
C CYS A 97 2.74 -3.06 3.07
N SER A 98 1.75 -3.86 3.50
CA SER A 98 1.27 -4.98 2.68
C SER A 98 0.58 -4.50 1.40
N GLU A 99 -0.23 -3.44 1.49
CA GLU A 99 -0.87 -2.80 0.34
C GLU A 99 0.19 -2.20 -0.59
N ASP A 100 1.19 -1.49 -0.06
CA ASP A 100 2.31 -0.95 -0.85
C ASP A 100 3.10 -2.06 -1.54
N ALA A 101 3.28 -3.21 -0.88
CA ALA A 101 3.90 -4.38 -1.49
C ALA A 101 3.06 -4.94 -2.65
N VAL A 102 1.73 -5.01 -2.50
CA VAL A 102 0.85 -5.42 -3.61
C VAL A 102 0.92 -4.41 -4.75
N GLN A 103 0.85 -3.10 -4.48
CA GLN A 103 0.99 -2.06 -5.49
C GLN A 103 2.31 -2.17 -6.25
N GLY A 104 3.44 -2.29 -5.54
CA GLY A 104 4.75 -2.45 -6.15
C GLY A 104 4.89 -3.71 -7.00
N TYR A 105 4.27 -4.81 -6.58
CA TYR A 105 4.27 -6.05 -7.37
C TYR A 105 3.46 -5.91 -8.66
N MET A 106 2.30 -5.25 -8.61
CA MET A 106 1.48 -5.00 -9.79
C MET A 106 2.11 -3.98 -10.74
N GLU A 107 2.73 -2.92 -10.21
CA GLU A 107 3.52 -1.96 -11.00
C GLU A 107 4.67 -2.64 -11.77
N ARG A 108 5.15 -3.79 -11.28
CA ARG A 108 6.17 -4.59 -11.94
C ARG A 108 5.61 -5.55 -12.98
N TYR A 109 4.50 -6.23 -12.68
CA TYR A 109 4.06 -7.41 -13.44
C TYR A 109 2.73 -7.25 -14.18
N ALA A 110 1.83 -6.39 -13.71
CA ALA A 110 0.55 -6.08 -14.33
C ALA A 110 0.70 -4.82 -15.19
N ILE A 111 1.47 -4.93 -16.28
CA ILE A 111 1.75 -3.82 -17.19
C ILE A 111 1.30 -4.15 -18.62
N TYR A 112 0.94 -3.11 -19.38
CA TYR A 112 0.38 -3.27 -20.73
C TYR A 112 1.24 -4.16 -21.64
N SER A 113 2.57 -3.99 -21.62
CA SER A 113 3.49 -4.77 -22.48
C SER A 113 3.52 -6.27 -22.17
N ARG A 114 3.12 -6.68 -20.95
CA ARG A 114 3.01 -8.09 -20.57
C ARG A 114 1.64 -8.68 -20.88
N LEU A 115 0.59 -7.86 -20.71
CA LEU A 115 -0.80 -8.30 -20.77
C LEU A 115 -1.43 -8.14 -22.16
N GLY A 116 -1.01 -7.14 -22.94
CA GLY A 116 -1.61 -6.77 -24.23
C GLY A 116 -2.85 -5.87 -24.12
N HIS A 117 -3.19 -5.43 -22.91
CA HIS A 117 -4.30 -4.52 -22.61
C HIS A 117 -4.02 -3.73 -21.32
N ASN A 118 -4.90 -2.78 -20.98
CA ASN A 118 -4.82 -2.11 -19.69
C ASN A 118 -5.13 -3.11 -18.56
N PRO A 119 -4.33 -3.13 -17.48
CA PRO A 119 -4.53 -4.06 -16.38
C PRO A 119 -5.94 -3.98 -15.76
N THR A 120 -6.54 -5.13 -15.51
CA THR A 120 -7.83 -5.27 -14.87
C THR A 120 -7.70 -5.88 -13.47
N CYS A 121 -8.78 -5.87 -12.68
CA CYS A 121 -8.77 -6.57 -11.39
C CYS A 121 -8.60 -8.08 -11.54
N GLU A 122 -9.04 -8.67 -12.66
CA GLU A 122 -8.75 -10.07 -12.95
C GLU A 122 -7.24 -10.30 -13.05
N ASP A 123 -6.53 -9.44 -13.79
CA ASP A 123 -5.08 -9.55 -13.94
C ASP A 123 -4.37 -9.42 -12.59
N PHE A 124 -4.74 -8.41 -11.79
CA PHE A 124 -4.16 -8.20 -10.46
C PHE A 124 -4.38 -9.41 -9.56
N ALA A 125 -5.61 -9.93 -9.48
CA ALA A 125 -5.94 -11.08 -8.64
C ALA A 125 -5.19 -12.33 -9.08
N ARG A 126 -5.14 -12.60 -10.39
CA ARG A 126 -4.48 -13.79 -10.93
C ARG A 126 -2.97 -13.70 -10.82
N ILE A 127 -2.38 -12.53 -10.98
CA ILE A 127 -0.94 -12.28 -10.74
C ILE A 127 -0.60 -12.40 -9.26
N HIS A 128 -1.48 -11.93 -8.37
CA HIS A 128 -1.29 -12.09 -6.91
C HIS A 128 -1.21 -13.56 -6.52
N ASN A 129 -2.17 -14.35 -6.99
CA ASN A 129 -2.27 -15.78 -6.66
C ASN A 129 -1.24 -16.66 -7.38
N GLY A 130 -0.97 -16.39 -8.66
CA GLY A 130 -0.14 -17.25 -9.52
C GLY A 130 1.27 -16.74 -9.79
N GLY A 131 1.67 -15.62 -9.19
CA GLY A 131 2.94 -14.95 -9.48
C GLY A 131 2.95 -14.25 -10.85
N PRO A 132 4.13 -13.93 -11.41
CA PRO A 132 4.25 -12.98 -12.53
C PRO A 132 3.41 -13.36 -13.77
N ASN A 133 3.28 -14.65 -14.04
CA ASN A 133 2.53 -15.18 -15.19
C ASN A 133 1.16 -15.77 -14.78
N GLY A 134 0.67 -15.46 -13.59
CA GLY A 134 -0.58 -16.01 -13.06
C GLY A 134 -1.80 -15.75 -13.94
N PHE A 135 -1.84 -14.61 -14.66
CA PHE A 135 -2.88 -14.29 -15.65
C PHE A 135 -2.93 -15.24 -16.86
N LYS A 136 -1.85 -15.99 -17.13
CA LYS A 136 -1.80 -17.02 -18.19
C LYS A 136 -2.14 -18.42 -17.68
N ASN A 137 -2.13 -18.62 -16.37
CA ASN A 137 -2.33 -19.93 -15.76
C ASN A 137 -3.83 -20.16 -15.49
N PRO A 138 -4.47 -21.21 -16.07
CA PRO A 138 -5.86 -21.53 -15.78
C PRO A 138 -6.12 -21.86 -14.30
N ALA A 139 -5.11 -22.31 -13.55
CA ALA A 139 -5.26 -22.64 -12.13
C ALA A 139 -5.60 -21.43 -11.24
N THR A 140 -5.41 -20.20 -11.74
CA THR A 140 -5.76 -18.96 -11.01
C THR A 140 -7.19 -18.50 -11.27
N ILE A 141 -7.92 -19.13 -12.21
CA ILE A 141 -9.32 -18.77 -12.51
C ILE A 141 -10.23 -18.96 -11.28
N PRO A 142 -10.17 -20.09 -10.53
CA PRO A 142 -11.00 -20.23 -9.32
C PRO A 142 -10.68 -19.21 -8.22
N TYR A 143 -9.46 -18.68 -8.18
CA TYR A 143 -9.11 -17.58 -7.29
C TYR A 143 -9.77 -16.28 -7.74
N TRP A 144 -9.69 -15.97 -9.05
CA TRP A 144 -10.38 -14.82 -9.62
C TRP A 144 -11.88 -14.85 -9.36
N ASP A 145 -12.55 -16.00 -9.52
CA ASP A 145 -13.99 -16.12 -9.27
C ASP A 145 -14.36 -15.71 -7.84
N LYS A 146 -13.51 -16.02 -6.84
CA LYS A 146 -13.73 -15.57 -5.45
C LYS A 146 -13.61 -14.06 -5.31
N VAL A 147 -12.62 -13.44 -5.97
CA VAL A 147 -12.42 -11.99 -5.96
C VAL A 147 -13.58 -11.30 -6.68
N LYS A 148 -13.98 -11.81 -7.85
CA LYS A 148 -15.14 -11.34 -8.61
C LYS A 148 -16.42 -11.39 -7.78
N ASN A 149 -16.68 -12.51 -7.09
CA ASN A 149 -17.83 -12.62 -6.17
C ASN A 149 -17.77 -11.62 -5.00
N CYS A 150 -16.58 -11.20 -4.56
CA CYS A 150 -16.47 -10.11 -3.59
C CYS A 150 -16.81 -8.75 -4.23
N LEU A 151 -16.37 -8.50 -5.47
CA LEU A 151 -16.63 -7.25 -6.17
C LEU A 151 -18.11 -7.02 -6.50
N GLU A 152 -18.85 -8.10 -6.74
CA GLU A 152 -20.28 -8.09 -7.11
C GLU A 152 -21.22 -8.00 -5.91
N ARG A 153 -20.78 -8.34 -4.70
CA ARG A 153 -21.59 -8.28 -3.46
C ARG A 153 -21.69 -6.87 -2.86
N LYS A 154 -21.54 -5.84 -3.68
CA LYS A 154 -21.64 -4.44 -3.28
C LYS A 154 -23.08 -3.96 -3.20
#